data_AF-A0A5J5S8G3-F1
#
_entry.id   AF-A0A5J5S8G3-F1
#
_cell.length_a   1.000
_cell.length_b   1.000
_cell.length_c   1.000
_cell.angle_alpha   90.00
_cell.angle_beta   90.00
_cell.angle_gamma   90.00
#
_symmetry.space_group_name_H-M   'P 1'
#
loop_
_entity.id
_entity.type
_entity.pdbx_description
1 polymer ?
#
loop_
_entity_poly.entity_id
_entity_poly.type
_entity_poly.pdbx_seq_one_letter_code
_entity_poly.pdbx_strand_id
1 'polypeptide(L)'
;MATKAKFSLVFPVSSAIFLVMLLKFASTILAADDKVVIKETKMTVYLHDYAGGPNATSLPMVGFPGKLWSLTQFGTLFVSDDLITQGPELTSPMLGRGQGTARLPCANQNLSRPFRVFN
;
A
#
# COMPACT_ATOMS: atom_id res chain seq x y z
N MET A 1 14.08 -28.58 -71.63
CA MET A 1 13.12 -28.93 -70.55
C MET A 1 13.02 -27.72 -69.63
N ALA A 2 12.01 -26.87 -69.80
CA ALA A 2 11.87 -25.62 -69.03
C ALA A 2 10.52 -25.63 -68.31
N THR A 3 10.55 -25.96 -67.02
CA THR A 3 9.36 -26.03 -66.17
C THR A 3 8.96 -24.62 -65.77
N LYS A 4 7.90 -24.09 -66.38
CA LYS A 4 7.33 -22.79 -66.02
C LYS A 4 6.69 -22.89 -64.63
N ALA A 5 7.28 -22.28 -63.61
CA ALA A 5 6.68 -22.16 -62.30
C ALA A 5 5.41 -21.29 -62.40
N LYS A 6 4.25 -21.87 -62.07
CA LYS A 6 3.00 -21.11 -61.91
C LYS A 6 3.07 -20.33 -60.60
N PHE A 7 3.60 -19.11 -60.67
CA PHE A 7 3.66 -18.20 -59.53
C PHE A 7 2.24 -17.70 -59.24
N SER A 8 1.48 -18.49 -58.49
CA SER A 8 0.13 -18.14 -58.06
C SER A 8 0.19 -16.85 -57.24
N LEU A 9 -0.59 -15.84 -57.64
CA LEU A 9 -0.67 -14.53 -57.00
C LEU A 9 -1.12 -14.60 -55.52
N VAL A 10 -1.60 -15.77 -55.08
CA VAL A 10 -1.94 -16.09 -53.68
C VAL A 10 -0.71 -16.16 -52.76
N PHE A 11 0.44 -16.63 -53.27
CA PHE A 11 1.69 -16.73 -52.50
C PHE A 11 2.25 -15.38 -52.01
N PRO A 12 2.40 -14.34 -52.87
CA PRO A 12 2.87 -13.04 -52.40
C PRO A 12 1.84 -12.32 -51.52
N VAL A 13 0.54 -12.53 -51.75
CA VAL A 13 -0.53 -11.92 -50.94
C VAL A 13 -0.56 -12.50 -49.52
N SER A 14 -0.43 -13.82 -49.37
CA SER A 14 -0.37 -14.46 -48.06
C SER A 14 0.88 -14.04 -47.27
N SER A 15 2.03 -13.89 -47.94
CA SER A 15 3.28 -13.42 -47.33
C SER A 15 3.15 -11.97 -46.84
N ALA A 16 2.53 -11.09 -47.65
CA ALA A 16 2.29 -9.71 -47.27
C ALA A 16 1.35 -9.59 -46.05
N ILE A 17 0.30 -10.40 -45.98
CA ILE A 17 -0.63 -10.42 -44.83
C ILE A 17 0.09 -10.85 -43.55
N PHE A 18 0.94 -11.89 -43.64
CA PHE A 18 1.73 -12.37 -42.51
C PHE A 18 2.72 -11.29 -42.01
N LEU A 19 3.38 -10.58 -42.93
CA LEU A 19 4.30 -9.48 -42.59
C LEU A 19 3.57 -8.32 -41.87
N VAL A 20 2.37 -7.96 -42.32
CA VAL A 20 1.54 -6.92 -41.69
C VAL A 20 1.09 -7.36 -40.29
N MET A 21 0.71 -8.63 -40.09
CA MET A 21 0.38 -9.16 -38.76
C MET A 21 1.57 -9.08 -37.79
N LEU A 22 2.78 -9.43 -38.25
CA LEU A 22 4.00 -9.35 -37.44
C LEU A 22 4.34 -7.90 -37.04
N LEU A 23 4.18 -6.95 -37.96
CA LEU A 23 4.42 -5.52 -37.68
C LEU A 23 3.45 -4.97 -36.63
N LYS A 24 2.16 -5.37 -36.69
CA LYS A 24 1.17 -4.98 -35.69
C LYS A 24 1.45 -5.61 -34.33
N PHE A 25 1.85 -6.88 -34.31
CA PHE A 25 2.21 -7.60 -33.09
C PHE A 25 3.41 -6.96 -32.38
N ALA A 26 4.44 -6.57 -33.13
CA ALA A 26 5.59 -5.84 -32.58
C ALA A 26 5.20 -4.45 -32.02
N SER A 27 4.28 -3.75 -32.69
CA SER A 27 3.80 -2.43 -32.25
C SER A 27 2.99 -2.51 -30.94
N THR A 28 2.22 -3.59 -30.73
CA THR A 28 1.46 -3.80 -29.48
C THR A 28 2.34 -4.18 -28.29
N ILE A 29 3.45 -4.88 -28.51
CA ILE A 29 4.39 -5.25 -27.43
C ILE A 29 5.16 -4.02 -26.92
N LEU A 30 5.44 -3.05 -27.80
CA LEU A 30 6.18 -1.83 -27.45
C LEU A 30 5.32 -0.73 -26.79
N ALA A 31 3.99 -0.87 -26.80
CA ALA A 31 3.06 0.13 -26.26
C ALA A 31 2.82 0.01 -24.73
N ALA A 32 3.52 -0.89 -24.04
CA ALA A 32 3.50 -0.96 -22.58
C ALA A 32 4.49 0.05 -21.97
N ASP A 33 4.28 1.35 -22.25
CA ASP A 33 4.90 2.42 -21.45
C ASP A 33 3.98 2.65 -20.25
N ASP A 34 4.13 1.78 -19.25
CA ASP A 34 3.46 1.92 -17.97
C ASP A 34 4.17 3.05 -17.19
N LYS A 35 3.90 4.29 -17.61
CA LYS A 35 4.28 5.48 -16.84
C LYS A 35 3.45 5.50 -15.57
N VAL A 36 3.88 4.73 -14.59
CA VAL A 36 3.39 4.87 -13.23
C VAL A 36 3.83 6.25 -12.74
N VAL A 37 2.95 7.23 -12.92
CA VAL A 37 3.13 8.58 -12.38
C VAL A 37 2.94 8.47 -10.87
N ILE A 38 4.05 8.40 -10.14
CA ILE A 38 4.03 8.44 -8.67
C ILE A 38 3.68 9.88 -8.27
N LYS A 39 2.44 10.09 -7.82
CA LYS A 39 1.98 11.37 -7.28
C LYS A 39 2.31 11.43 -5.80
N GLU A 40 3.34 12.19 -5.45
CA GLU A 40 3.67 12.45 -4.04
C GLU A 40 2.67 13.44 -3.42
N THR A 41 2.16 13.11 -2.23
CA THR A 41 1.26 13.98 -1.46
C THR A 41 1.86 14.21 -0.08
N LYS A 42 2.19 15.45 0.24
CA LYS A 42 2.65 15.83 1.59
C LYS A 42 1.43 16.16 2.45
N MET A 43 1.20 15.36 3.48
CA MET A 43 0.14 15.58 4.47
C MET A 43 0.72 15.67 5.88
N THR A 44 0.14 16.53 6.70
CA THR A 44 0.42 16.61 8.13
C THR A 44 -0.90 16.40 8.85
N VAL A 45 -0.93 15.40 9.71
CA VAL A 45 -2.10 14.99 10.48
C VAL A 45 -1.69 14.80 11.93
N TYR A 46 -2.62 14.96 12.84
CA TYR A 46 -2.42 14.79 14.28
C TYR A 46 -3.22 13.57 14.74
N LEU A 47 -2.54 12.68 15.47
CA LEU A 47 -3.12 11.42 15.96
C LEU A 47 -3.15 11.48 17.48
N HIS A 48 -4.33 11.26 18.05
CA HIS A 48 -4.60 11.43 19.49
C HIS A 48 -4.69 10.06 20.19
N ASP A 49 -3.56 9.59 20.72
CA ASP A 49 -3.48 8.33 21.48
C ASP A 49 -3.70 8.57 22.98
N TYR A 50 -4.80 8.03 23.50
CA TYR A 50 -5.16 8.05 24.90
C TYR A 50 -5.02 6.65 25.51
N ALA A 51 -3.91 6.42 26.20
CA ALA A 51 -3.57 5.16 26.85
C ALA A 51 -4.32 4.90 28.18
N GLY A 52 -5.15 5.81 28.67
CA GLY A 52 -5.81 5.67 29.96
C GLY A 52 -6.92 6.68 30.23
N GLY A 53 -7.65 6.46 31.32
CA GLY A 53 -8.83 7.24 31.70
C GLY A 53 -10.13 6.73 31.05
N PRO A 54 -11.28 7.39 31.32
CA PRO A 54 -12.58 6.94 30.84
C PRO A 54 -12.74 6.92 29.31
N ASN A 55 -11.93 7.72 28.61
CA ASN A 55 -11.96 7.88 27.15
C ASN A 55 -10.69 7.31 26.50
N ALA A 56 -10.14 6.22 27.05
CA ALA A 56 -8.97 5.57 26.46
C ALA A 56 -9.28 5.07 25.04
N THR A 57 -8.40 5.39 24.09
CA THR A 57 -8.46 4.94 22.70
C THR A 57 -7.55 3.74 22.45
N SER A 58 -6.60 3.49 23.36
CA SER A 58 -5.69 2.35 23.33
C SER A 58 -5.95 1.43 24.53
N LEU A 59 -6.12 0.13 24.27
CA LEU A 59 -6.41 -0.87 25.30
C LEU A 59 -5.49 -2.09 25.17
N PRO A 60 -4.85 -2.53 26.26
CA PRO A 60 -4.05 -3.75 26.24
C PRO A 60 -4.95 -4.97 26.14
N MET A 61 -4.65 -5.87 25.20
CA MET A 61 -5.40 -7.12 24.99
C MET A 61 -4.66 -8.34 25.52
N VAL A 62 -3.34 -8.41 25.29
CA VAL A 62 -2.53 -9.57 25.69
C VAL A 62 -1.22 -9.06 26.29
N GLY A 63 -1.00 -9.36 27.57
CA GLY A 63 0.27 -9.12 28.26
C GLY A 63 1.03 -10.42 28.54
N PHE A 64 2.24 -10.30 29.08
CA PHE A 64 2.97 -11.47 29.59
C PHE A 64 2.26 -12.05 30.82
N PRO A 65 2.08 -13.39 30.90
CA PRO A 65 1.51 -14.04 32.07
C PRO A 65 2.25 -13.67 33.36
N GLY A 66 1.49 -13.39 34.43
CA GLY A 66 2.06 -13.04 35.74
C GLY A 66 2.50 -11.58 35.90
N LYS A 67 2.21 -10.71 34.91
CA LYS A 67 2.51 -9.28 34.99
C LYS A 67 1.29 -8.44 34.60
N LEU A 68 1.19 -7.22 35.14
CA LEU A 68 0.07 -6.32 34.85
C LEU A 68 0.01 -5.99 33.36
N TRP A 69 -1.18 -6.07 32.77
CA TRP A 69 -1.40 -5.68 31.37
C TRP A 69 -1.28 -4.16 31.28
N SER A 70 -0.16 -3.69 30.72
CA SER A 70 0.17 -2.27 30.63
C SER A 70 0.63 -1.91 29.23
N LEU A 71 0.20 -0.75 28.74
CA LEU A 71 0.64 -0.11 27.50
C LEU A 71 2.09 0.39 27.54
N THR A 72 2.83 0.03 28.59
CA THR A 72 4.23 0.40 28.78
C THR A 72 5.14 -0.83 28.89
N GLN A 73 4.55 -2.03 28.87
CA GLN A 73 5.27 -3.27 29.08
C GLN A 73 5.65 -3.94 27.76
N PHE A 74 6.93 -4.31 27.65
CA PHE A 74 7.46 -5.11 26.55
C PHE A 74 6.57 -6.32 26.23
N GLY A 75 6.32 -6.52 24.93
CA GLY A 75 5.57 -7.66 24.40
C GLY A 75 4.07 -7.62 24.68
N THR A 76 3.55 -6.56 25.31
CA THR A 76 2.10 -6.36 25.41
C THR A 76 1.56 -5.98 24.03
N LEU A 77 0.50 -6.67 23.61
CA LEU A 77 -0.28 -6.37 22.42
C LEU A 77 -1.49 -5.52 22.83
N PHE A 78 -1.69 -4.43 22.11
CA PHE A 78 -2.80 -3.51 22.33
C PHE A 78 -3.51 -3.19 21.03
N VAL A 79 -4.79 -2.87 21.17
CA VAL A 79 -5.63 -2.33 20.09
C VAL A 79 -5.73 -0.82 20.28
N SER A 80 -5.68 -0.08 19.19
CA SER A 80 -5.85 1.37 19.17
C SER A 80 -6.93 1.76 18.17
N ASP A 81 -7.69 2.78 18.54
CA ASP A 81 -8.72 3.42 17.71
C ASP A 81 -8.67 4.93 17.93
N ASP A 82 -7.60 5.53 17.43
CA ASP A 82 -7.22 6.92 17.75
C ASP A 82 -7.88 7.92 16.81
N LEU A 83 -8.23 9.10 17.33
CA LEU A 83 -8.78 10.17 16.51
C LEU A 83 -7.67 10.79 15.65
N ILE A 84 -7.95 11.03 14.36
CA ILE A 84 -7.05 11.76 13.45
C ILE A 84 -7.69 13.09 13.08
N THR A 85 -6.99 14.19 13.32
CA THR A 85 -7.46 15.55 13.05
C THR A 85 -6.48 16.37 12.20
N GLN A 86 -6.98 17.45 11.63
CA GLN A 86 -6.17 18.39 10.83
C GLN A 86 -5.23 19.25 11.69
N GLY A 87 -5.64 19.58 12.92
CA GLY A 87 -4.85 20.37 13.86
C GLY A 87 -4.57 19.60 15.17
N PRO A 88 -3.69 20.12 16.04
CA PRO A 88 -3.36 19.49 17.31
C PRO A 88 -4.49 19.57 18.35
N GLU A 89 -5.47 20.45 18.16
CA GLU A 89 -6.63 20.58 19.03
C GLU A 89 -7.69 19.51 18.74
N LEU A 90 -8.30 18.93 19.77
CA LEU A 90 -9.39 17.95 19.63
C LEU A 90 -10.64 18.53 18.95
N THR A 91 -10.81 19.85 19.03
CA THR A 91 -11.93 20.56 18.38
C THR A 91 -11.67 20.84 16.90
N SER A 92 -10.46 20.55 16.39
CA SER A 92 -10.14 20.74 14.98
C SER A 92 -10.87 19.72 14.10
N PRO A 93 -11.01 19.99 12.79
CA PRO A 93 -11.73 19.09 11.90
C PRO A 93 -11.21 17.66 11.95
N MET A 94 -12.13 16.72 12.17
CA MET A 94 -11.83 15.29 12.13
C MET A 94 -11.57 14.85 10.69
N LEU A 95 -10.43 14.18 10.49
CA LEU A 95 -10.03 13.61 9.21
C LEU A 95 -10.28 12.10 9.14
N GLY A 96 -10.28 11.40 10.28
CA GLY A 96 -10.50 9.96 10.32
C GLY A 96 -10.16 9.30 11.66
N ARG A 97 -9.96 7.97 11.62
CA ARG A 97 -9.63 7.12 12.77
C ARG A 97 -8.41 6.25 12.45
N GLY A 98 -7.43 6.23 13.33
CA GLY A 98 -6.24 5.39 13.28
C GLY A 98 -6.49 4.07 13.98
N GLN A 99 -6.87 3.06 13.22
CA GLN A 99 -7.21 1.75 13.76
C GLN A 99 -6.10 0.75 13.51
N GLY A 100 -5.79 -0.05 14.53
CA GLY A 100 -4.84 -1.13 14.37
C GLY A 100 -4.49 -1.82 15.67
N THR A 101 -3.56 -2.75 15.55
CA THR A 101 -2.93 -3.42 16.68
C THR A 101 -1.45 -3.13 16.67
N ALA A 102 -0.89 -2.89 17.83
CA ALA A 102 0.53 -2.71 18.00
C ALA A 102 1.06 -3.55 19.16
N ARG A 103 2.35 -3.88 19.07
CA ARG A 103 3.09 -4.56 20.12
C ARG A 103 4.18 -3.63 20.60
N LEU A 104 4.33 -3.50 21.91
CA LEU A 104 5.44 -2.73 22.48
C LEU A 104 6.76 -3.48 22.31
N PRO A 105 7.71 -2.92 21.54
CA PRO A 105 9.00 -3.55 21.31
C PRO A 105 10.00 -3.30 22.45
N CYS A 106 9.71 -2.35 23.35
CA CYS A 106 10.55 -1.98 24.48
C CYS A 106 9.69 -1.39 25.60
N ALA A 107 10.11 -1.56 26.87
CA ALA A 107 9.41 -1.04 28.04
C ALA A 107 9.70 0.45 28.34
N ASN A 108 10.35 1.18 27.43
CA ASN A 108 10.74 2.58 27.60
C ASN A 108 10.06 3.49 26.56
N GLN A 109 9.26 4.44 27.03
CA GLN A 109 8.25 5.21 26.27
C GLN A 109 8.80 6.40 25.45
N ASN A 110 10.11 6.54 25.30
CA ASN A 110 10.67 7.54 24.37
C ASN A 110 10.53 7.04 22.91
N LEU A 111 9.29 6.88 22.44
CA LEU A 111 8.95 6.47 21.07
C LEU A 111 8.63 7.70 20.22
N SER A 112 9.66 8.29 19.63
CA SER A 112 9.57 9.14 18.42
C SER A 112 9.56 8.28 17.15
N ARG A 113 8.89 7.12 17.17
CA ARG A 113 8.92 6.16 16.05
C ARG A 113 7.70 6.38 15.16
N PRO A 114 7.87 6.46 13.83
CA PRO A 114 6.76 6.59 12.91
C PRO A 114 5.86 5.35 12.99
N PHE A 115 4.56 5.59 13.16
CA PHE A 115 3.52 4.59 13.04
C PHE A 115 3.63 3.95 11.64
N ARG A 116 4.00 2.68 11.59
CA ARG A 116 4.10 1.93 10.35
C ARG A 116 2.79 1.15 10.20
N VAL A 117 1.93 1.61 9.31
CA VAL A 117 0.75 0.84 8.87
C VAL A 117 1.28 -0.40 8.16
N PHE A 118 1.05 -1.57 8.74
CA PHE A 118 1.23 -2.83 8.04
C PHE A 118 -0.02 -3.02 7.18
N ASN A 119 0.17 -2.91 5.86
CA ASN A 119 -0.77 -3.40 4.85
C ASN A 119 -0.28 -4.76 4.35
#